data_AF-A0A1G7A703-F1
#
_entry.id   AF-A0A1G7A703-F1
#
_cell.length_a   1.000
_cell.length_b   1.000
_cell.length_c   1.000
_cell.angle_alpha   90.00
_cell.angle_beta   90.00
_cell.angle_gamma   90.00
#
_symmetry.space_group_name_H-M   'P 1'
#
loop_
_entity.id
_entity.type
_entity.pdbx_description
1 polymer ?
#
loop_
_entity_poly.entity_id
_entity_poly.type
_entity_poly.pdbx_seq_one_letter_code
_entity_poly.pdbx_strand_id
1 'polypeptide(L)'
;MSAGPAGAHVSGHCAEFRLHTRDNGKQVLLASDPDGVAAAVATIVAADLAQVPTALVRDRPGYDPGGRPDHGLKIVIDRETEVGALSYYGPGGEDYGPGAWVTFSNDLLAPGIRLYRDMDTASVFPTDAHIALSTLARAVEDFRATGGLRPAICMWRPSTVW
;
A
#
# COMPACT_ATOMS: atom_id res chain seq x y z
N MET A 1 -15.15 45.70 -1.23
CA MET A 1 -14.02 44.83 -0.83
C MET A 1 -14.37 43.41 -1.23
N SER A 2 -13.63 42.84 -2.18
CA SER A 2 -13.89 41.52 -2.74
C SER A 2 -13.22 40.48 -1.85
N ALA A 3 -13.98 39.55 -1.28
CA ALA A 3 -13.42 38.41 -0.57
C ALA A 3 -12.83 37.43 -1.60
N GLY A 4 -11.56 37.08 -1.43
CA GLY A 4 -10.87 36.07 -2.25
C GLY A 4 -11.38 34.64 -1.97
N PRO A 5 -11.03 33.67 -2.82
CA PRO A 5 -11.51 32.30 -2.67
C PRO A 5 -10.70 31.63 -1.56
N ALA A 6 -11.38 31.22 -0.48
CA ALA A 6 -10.76 30.48 0.61
C ALA A 6 -11.50 29.15 0.80
N GLY A 7 -10.77 28.05 0.61
CA GLY A 7 -11.09 26.76 1.20
C GLY A 7 -11.55 25.67 0.23
N ALA A 8 -10.65 25.18 -0.62
CA ALA A 8 -10.75 23.78 -1.02
C ALA A 8 -10.29 22.93 0.18
N HIS A 9 -11.22 22.62 1.08
CA HIS A 9 -10.99 21.58 2.10
C HIS A 9 -10.93 20.23 1.38
N VAL A 10 -9.72 19.77 1.05
CA VAL A 10 -9.50 18.32 0.93
C VAL A 10 -9.22 17.83 2.34
N SER A 11 -10.29 17.58 3.09
CA SER A 11 -10.21 16.88 4.38
C SER A 11 -9.96 15.39 4.10
N GLY A 12 -8.78 15.07 3.59
CA GLY A 12 -8.34 13.72 3.29
C GLY A 12 -6.95 13.51 3.85
N HIS A 13 -6.67 12.29 4.30
CA HIS A 13 -5.34 11.95 4.79
C HIS A 13 -4.29 11.95 3.67
N CYS A 14 -3.04 12.27 4.00
CA CYS A 14 -1.92 12.17 3.07
C CYS A 14 -1.21 10.81 3.19
N ALA A 15 -1.20 10.03 2.11
CA ALA A 15 -0.36 8.85 1.99
C ALA A 15 1.03 9.24 1.45
N GLU A 16 2.07 8.69 2.07
CA GLU A 16 3.47 8.74 1.65
C GLU A 16 3.88 7.37 1.10
N PHE A 17 4.27 7.33 -0.17
CA PHE A 17 4.79 6.14 -0.84
C PHE A 17 6.30 6.23 -0.92
N ARG A 18 6.99 5.26 -0.32
CA ARG A 18 8.44 5.11 -0.40
C ARG A 18 8.77 4.07 -1.44
N LEU A 19 9.45 4.49 -2.50
CA LEU A 19 9.90 3.65 -3.60
C LEU A 19 11.42 3.53 -3.53
N HIS A 20 11.92 2.35 -3.90
CA HIS A 20 13.34 2.16 -4.18
C HIS A 20 13.44 1.59 -5.60
N THR A 21 13.92 2.41 -6.52
CA THR A 21 14.06 2.05 -7.94
C THR A 21 15.53 1.77 -8.26
N ARG A 22 15.78 0.90 -9.25
CA ARG A 22 17.15 0.57 -9.67
C ARG A 22 17.84 1.77 -10.33
N ASP A 23 17.09 2.54 -11.10
CA ASP A 23 17.63 3.64 -11.89
C ASP A 23 17.83 4.93 -11.09
N ASN A 24 16.91 5.23 -10.16
CA ASN A 24 16.86 6.53 -9.47
C ASN A 24 17.03 6.43 -7.95
N GLY A 25 17.26 5.24 -7.40
CA GLY A 25 17.39 5.04 -5.97
C GLY A 25 16.09 5.29 -5.21
N LYS A 26 16.19 5.90 -4.02
CA LYS A 26 15.05 6.12 -3.12
C LYS A 26 14.24 7.34 -3.54
N GLN A 27 12.93 7.18 -3.63
CA GLN A 27 11.97 8.22 -4.00
C GLN A 27 10.79 8.24 -3.02
N VAL A 28 10.19 9.42 -2.86
CA VAL A 28 8.99 9.61 -2.05
C VAL A 28 7.91 10.26 -2.91
N LEU A 29 6.73 9.65 -2.98
CA LEU A 29 5.53 10.20 -3.60
C LEU A 29 4.52 10.53 -2.51
N LEU A 30 3.83 11.67 -2.64
CA LEU A 30 2.78 12.08 -1.72
C LEU A 30 1.44 12.10 -2.46
N ALA A 31 0.41 11.52 -1.86
CA ALA A 31 -0.95 11.56 -2.38
C ALA A 31 -1.93 12.00 -1.29
N SER A 32 -2.65 13.09 -1.53
CA SER A 32 -3.65 13.64 -0.60
C SER A 32 -5.10 13.45 -1.09
N ASP A 33 -5.27 12.88 -2.28
CA ASP A 33 -6.55 12.67 -2.95
C ASP A 33 -6.50 11.39 -3.82
N PRO A 34 -7.65 10.92 -4.34
CA PRO A 34 -7.71 9.70 -5.15
C PRO A 34 -6.86 9.76 -6.43
N ASP A 35 -6.75 10.92 -7.07
CA ASP A 35 -5.99 11.09 -8.31
C ASP A 35 -4.48 10.96 -8.04
N GLY A 36 -4.01 11.52 -6.93
CA GLY A 36 -2.64 11.34 -6.45
C GLY A 36 -2.33 9.89 -6.12
N VAL A 37 -3.28 9.14 -5.54
CA VAL A 37 -3.09 7.71 -5.29
C VAL A 37 -3.02 6.94 -6.60
N ALA A 38 -3.90 7.24 -7.56
CA ALA A 38 -3.86 6.62 -8.88
C ALA A 38 -2.52 6.90 -9.59
N ALA A 39 -2.02 8.14 -9.52
CA ALA A 39 -0.72 8.51 -10.07
C ALA A 39 0.45 7.79 -9.38
N ALA A 40 0.41 7.64 -8.05
CA ALA A 40 1.41 6.89 -7.30
C ALA A 40 1.42 5.41 -7.69
N VAL A 41 0.24 4.78 -7.79
CA VAL A 41 0.11 3.38 -8.25
C VAL A 41 0.61 3.23 -9.69
N ALA A 42 0.24 4.13 -10.59
CA ALA A 42 0.75 4.12 -11.97
C ALA A 42 2.28 4.26 -12.04
N THR A 43 2.87 5.08 -11.16
CA THR A 43 4.33 5.20 -11.03
C THR A 43 4.96 3.88 -10.56
N ILE A 44 4.36 3.21 -9.57
CA ILE A 44 4.81 1.89 -9.10
C ILE A 44 4.74 0.85 -10.21
N VAL A 45 3.65 0.83 -11.00
CA VAL A 45 3.46 -0.09 -12.14
C VAL A 45 4.55 0.10 -13.20
N ALA A 46 4.99 1.34 -13.43
CA ALA A 46 5.96 1.68 -14.46
C ALA A 46 7.42 1.55 -14.01
N ALA A 47 7.69 1.47 -12.69
CA ALA A 47 9.03 1.53 -12.15
C ALA A 47 9.77 0.19 -12.20
N ASP A 48 11.08 0.23 -12.49
CA ASP A 48 11.99 -0.87 -12.20
C ASP A 48 12.40 -0.82 -10.72
N LEU A 49 11.72 -1.62 -9.91
CA LEU A 49 11.83 -1.60 -8.45
C LEU A 49 13.03 -2.44 -7.99
N ALA A 50 13.89 -1.81 -7.19
CA ALA A 50 14.94 -2.48 -6.42
C ALA A 50 14.38 -3.15 -5.16
N GLN A 51 13.29 -2.60 -4.59
CA GLN A 51 12.60 -3.14 -3.43
C GLN A 51 11.10 -2.80 -3.49
N VAL A 52 10.28 -3.60 -2.81
CA VAL A 52 8.83 -3.44 -2.70
C VAL A 52 8.47 -2.07 -2.09
N PRO A 53 7.61 -1.26 -2.76
CA PRO A 53 7.13 0.00 -2.22
C PRO A 53 6.35 -0.17 -0.93
N THR A 54 6.46 0.82 -0.05
CA THR A 54 5.68 0.92 1.19
C THR A 54 4.89 2.22 1.22
N ALA A 55 3.61 2.16 1.55
CA ALA A 55 2.76 3.31 1.81
C ALA A 55 2.48 3.45 3.32
N LEU A 56 2.45 4.70 3.79
CA LEU A 56 2.12 5.09 5.17
C LEU A 56 1.19 6.31 5.12
N VAL A 57 0.24 6.43 6.04
CA VAL A 57 -0.54 7.67 6.20
C VAL A 57 0.14 8.59 7.21
N ARG A 58 0.45 9.83 6.80
CA ARG A 58 1.25 10.78 7.59
C ARG A 58 0.53 11.34 8.81
N ASP A 59 -0.80 11.42 8.74
CA ASP A 59 -1.60 12.16 9.74
C ASP A 59 -1.93 11.34 11.00
N ARG A 60 -1.31 10.16 11.17
CA ARG A 60 -1.44 9.33 12.37
C ARG A 60 -0.31 9.59 13.38
N PRO A 61 -0.57 9.41 14.69
CA PRO A 61 0.43 9.54 15.75
C PRO A 61 1.46 8.40 15.69
N GLY A 62 2.41 8.53 14.76
CA GLY A 62 3.59 7.67 14.62
C GLY A 62 4.85 8.45 14.23
N TYR A 63 4.79 9.79 14.26
CA TYR A 63 5.86 10.71 13.88
C TYR A 63 6.53 11.41 15.09
N ASP A 64 6.42 10.85 16.30
CA ASP A 64 7.33 11.26 17.37
C ASP A 64 8.78 10.89 16.99
N PRO A 65 9.81 11.65 17.41
CA PRO A 65 11.19 11.33 17.08
C PRO A 65 11.57 9.92 17.58
N GLY A 66 11.64 8.95 16.66
CA GLY A 66 11.93 7.54 16.95
C GLY A 66 10.72 6.59 16.94
N GLY A 67 9.50 7.10 16.74
CA GLY A 67 8.29 6.29 16.61
C GLY A 67 8.31 5.44 15.34
N ARG A 68 8.20 4.12 15.48
CA ARG A 68 7.92 3.24 14.34
C ARG A 68 6.49 3.55 13.87
N PRO A 69 6.23 3.70 12.56
CA PRO A 69 4.86 3.81 12.06
C PRO A 69 4.02 2.66 12.62
N ASP A 70 2.85 2.97 13.18
CA ASP A 70 1.93 2.00 13.79
C ASP A 70 1.11 1.24 12.73
N HIS A 71 1.29 1.58 11.46
CA HIS A 71 0.62 0.95 10.33
C HIS A 71 1.48 1.05 9.06
N GLY A 72 1.13 0.31 8.02
CA GLY A 72 1.71 0.43 6.70
C GLY A 72 1.14 -0.55 5.69
N LEU A 73 1.34 -0.25 4.40
CA LEU A 73 0.93 -1.12 3.29
C LEU A 73 2.13 -1.39 2.36
N LYS A 74 2.55 -2.64 2.19
CA LYS A 74 3.49 -3.01 1.11
C LYS A 74 2.71 -3.35 -0.14
N ILE A 75 3.21 -2.92 -1.28
CA ILE A 75 2.49 -2.99 -2.56
C ILE A 75 3.35 -3.72 -3.58
N VAL A 76 2.87 -4.85 -4.09
CA VAL A 76 3.50 -5.56 -5.21
C VAL A 76 2.54 -5.76 -6.34
N ILE A 77 3.06 -5.59 -7.55
CA ILE A 77 2.31 -5.61 -8.79
C ILE A 77 3.11 -6.44 -9.80
N ASP A 78 2.42 -7.37 -10.45
CA ASP A 78 2.83 -7.98 -11.70
C ASP A 78 2.01 -7.32 -12.81
N ARG A 79 2.67 -6.48 -13.61
CA ARG A 79 2.00 -5.69 -14.66
C ARG A 79 1.56 -6.54 -15.85
N GLU A 80 2.23 -7.66 -16.10
CA GLU A 80 1.99 -8.50 -17.29
C GLU A 80 0.70 -9.30 -17.15
N THR A 81 0.42 -9.73 -15.91
CA THR A 81 -0.77 -10.50 -15.57
C THR A 81 -1.85 -9.68 -14.86
N GLU A 82 -1.61 -8.36 -14.70
CA GLU A 82 -2.53 -7.39 -14.09
C GLU A 82 -3.03 -7.80 -12.68
N VAL A 83 -2.13 -8.40 -11.90
CA VAL A 83 -2.39 -8.80 -10.51
C VAL A 83 -1.40 -8.13 -9.57
N GLY A 84 -1.74 -8.14 -8.29
CA GLY A 84 -0.83 -7.73 -7.23
C GLY A 84 -1.16 -8.39 -5.91
N ALA A 85 -0.43 -8.01 -4.88
CA ALA A 85 -0.70 -8.41 -3.51
C ALA A 85 -0.35 -7.28 -2.56
N LEU A 86 -1.03 -7.24 -1.42
CA LEU A 86 -0.78 -6.27 -0.35
C LEU A 86 -0.37 -7.01 0.91
N SER A 87 0.67 -6.50 1.58
CA SER A 87 0.91 -6.77 3.00
C SER A 87 0.39 -5.56 3.76
N TYR A 88 -0.31 -5.77 4.86
CA TYR A 88 -0.69 -4.73 5.81
C TYR A 88 -0.10 -5.03 7.19
N TYR A 89 0.47 -4.02 7.82
CA TYR A 89 0.79 -4.02 9.24
C TYR A 89 -0.01 -2.90 9.89
N GLY A 90 -0.54 -3.15 11.08
CA GLY A 90 -1.13 -2.12 11.91
C GLY A 90 -2.25 -2.65 12.80
N PRO A 91 -3.05 -1.76 13.43
CA PRO A 91 -4.17 -2.18 14.25
C PRO A 91 -5.15 -3.01 13.41
N GLY A 92 -5.50 -4.20 13.92
CA GLY A 92 -6.34 -5.17 13.25
C GLY A 92 -7.73 -5.30 13.88
N GLY A 93 -8.55 -4.24 13.86
CA GLY A 93 -9.91 -4.27 14.43
C GLY A 93 -9.96 -4.68 15.91
N GLU A 94 -11.17 -4.77 16.48
CA GLU A 94 -11.37 -5.03 17.92
C GLU A 94 -10.84 -6.40 18.38
N ASP A 95 -10.67 -7.38 17.49
CA ASP A 95 -10.42 -8.78 17.86
C ASP A 95 -8.96 -9.26 17.72
N TYR A 96 -8.04 -8.52 17.06
CA TYR A 96 -6.74 -9.10 16.66
C TYR A 96 -5.46 -8.35 17.06
N GLY A 97 -5.53 -7.25 17.81
CA GLY A 97 -4.34 -6.49 18.21
C GLY A 97 -3.48 -6.03 17.01
N PRO A 98 -2.24 -5.56 17.21
CA PRO A 98 -1.33 -5.27 16.11
C PRO A 98 -0.90 -6.58 15.42
N GLY A 99 -1.02 -6.66 14.11
CA GLY A 99 -0.67 -7.86 13.35
C GLY A 99 -0.30 -7.59 11.90
N ALA A 100 0.44 -8.52 11.30
CA ALA A 100 0.70 -8.53 9.86
C ALA A 100 -0.39 -9.34 9.15
N TRP A 101 -0.79 -8.86 7.98
CA TRP A 101 -1.85 -9.44 7.16
C TRP A 101 -1.42 -9.42 5.72
N VAL A 102 -1.88 -10.39 4.94
CA VAL A 102 -1.73 -10.36 3.49
C VAL A 102 -3.09 -10.52 2.83
N THR A 103 -3.23 -9.95 1.64
CA THR A 103 -4.39 -10.18 0.79
C THR A 103 -4.60 -11.67 0.55
N PHE A 104 -5.83 -12.05 0.25
CA PHE A 104 -6.25 -13.42 0.01
C PHE A 104 -7.26 -13.49 -1.15
N SER A 105 -7.18 -14.56 -1.92
CA SER A 105 -8.11 -14.95 -2.99
C SER A 105 -8.46 -16.42 -2.82
N ASN A 106 -9.68 -16.80 -3.23
CA ASN A 106 -10.10 -18.20 -3.26
C ASN A 106 -9.44 -18.99 -4.41
N ASP A 107 -8.92 -18.27 -5.40
CA ASP A 107 -8.22 -18.84 -6.53
C ASP A 107 -6.71 -18.88 -6.27
N LEU A 108 -6.03 -19.83 -6.91
CA LEU A 108 -4.58 -19.88 -6.92
C LEU A 108 -4.04 -19.07 -8.10
N LEU A 109 -2.98 -18.31 -7.85
CA LEU A 109 -2.24 -17.63 -8.90
C LEU A 109 -1.68 -18.66 -9.89
N ALA A 110 -1.66 -18.31 -11.18
CA ALA A 110 -1.11 -19.18 -12.20
C ALA A 110 0.35 -19.59 -11.89
N PRO A 111 0.74 -20.84 -12.19
CA PRO A 111 2.12 -21.29 -11.98
C PRO A 111 3.12 -20.38 -12.70
N GLY A 112 4.18 -20.01 -11.99
CA GLY A 112 5.29 -19.21 -12.54
C GLY A 112 5.26 -17.74 -12.15
N ILE A 113 4.10 -17.19 -11.76
CA ILE A 113 4.04 -15.81 -11.25
C ILE A 113 4.60 -15.78 -9.82
N ARG A 114 5.41 -14.77 -9.51
CA ARG A 114 6.05 -14.59 -8.20
C ARG A 114 5.85 -13.15 -7.74
N LEU A 115 4.99 -12.98 -6.75
CA LEU A 115 4.80 -11.70 -6.08
C LEU A 115 5.74 -11.66 -4.88
N TYR A 116 6.83 -10.91 -4.97
CA TYR A 116 7.82 -10.80 -3.89
C TYR A 116 7.33 -9.82 -2.83
N ARG A 117 7.28 -10.20 -1.55
CA ARG A 117 7.01 -9.28 -0.44
C ARG A 117 8.27 -8.54 0.06
N ASP A 118 9.43 -9.10 -0.27
CA ASP A 118 10.75 -8.58 0.05
C ASP A 118 11.75 -9.13 -0.98
N MET A 119 12.35 -8.22 -1.74
CA MET A 119 13.26 -8.58 -2.85
C MET A 119 14.64 -9.05 -2.35
N ASP A 120 15.11 -8.53 -1.21
CA ASP A 120 16.44 -8.81 -0.67
C ASP A 120 16.53 -10.24 -0.11
N THR A 121 15.45 -10.69 0.54
CA THR A 121 15.33 -12.03 1.12
C THR A 121 14.67 -13.03 0.18
N ALA A 122 14.32 -12.60 -1.04
CA ALA A 122 13.53 -13.36 -2.01
C ALA A 122 12.23 -13.94 -1.42
N SER A 123 11.66 -13.23 -0.45
CA SER A 123 10.47 -13.67 0.25
C SER A 123 9.25 -13.39 -0.61
N VAL A 124 8.42 -14.42 -0.82
CA VAL A 124 7.23 -14.31 -1.69
C VAL A 124 5.95 -14.28 -0.89
N PHE A 125 4.94 -13.61 -1.43
CA PHE A 125 3.57 -13.82 -1.03
C PHE A 125 3.15 -15.26 -1.36
N PRO A 126 2.28 -15.87 -0.55
CA PRO A 126 1.69 -17.15 -0.93
C PRO A 126 0.84 -17.02 -2.21
N THR A 127 0.65 -18.11 -2.94
CA THR A 127 0.04 -18.12 -4.28
C THR A 127 -1.44 -17.71 -4.30
N ASP A 128 -2.12 -17.84 -3.18
CA ASP A 128 -3.51 -17.41 -2.96
C ASP A 128 -3.60 -15.99 -2.39
N ALA A 129 -2.52 -15.19 -2.40
CA ALA A 129 -2.56 -13.83 -1.89
C ALA A 129 -2.90 -12.76 -2.94
N HIS A 130 -3.06 -13.17 -4.19
CA HIS A 130 -3.20 -12.25 -5.31
C HIS A 130 -4.57 -11.58 -5.33
N ILE A 131 -4.62 -10.37 -5.86
CA ILE A 131 -5.84 -9.62 -6.17
C ILE A 131 -5.67 -8.95 -7.54
N ALA A 132 -6.78 -8.64 -8.21
CA ALA A 132 -6.75 -7.85 -9.44
C ALA A 132 -6.10 -6.48 -9.19
N LEU A 133 -5.33 -5.98 -10.15
CA LEU A 133 -4.66 -4.66 -10.05
C LEU A 133 -5.67 -3.52 -9.84
N SER A 134 -6.86 -3.61 -10.43
CA SER A 134 -7.95 -2.66 -10.20
C SER A 134 -8.45 -2.65 -8.74
N THR A 135 -8.55 -3.82 -8.11
CA THR A 135 -8.86 -3.94 -6.68
C THR A 135 -7.73 -3.40 -5.83
N LEU A 136 -6.47 -3.66 -6.20
CA LEU A 136 -5.30 -3.13 -5.51
C LEU A 136 -5.30 -1.60 -5.49
N ALA A 137 -5.49 -0.95 -6.65
CA ALA A 137 -5.51 0.51 -6.73
C ALA A 137 -6.59 1.12 -5.82
N ARG A 138 -7.79 0.52 -5.81
CA ARG A 138 -8.88 0.92 -4.92
C ARG A 138 -8.57 0.68 -3.44
N ALA A 139 -7.89 -0.42 -3.11
CA ALA A 139 -7.49 -0.73 -1.74
C ALA A 139 -6.43 0.24 -1.21
N VAL A 140 -5.50 0.68 -2.05
CA VAL A 140 -4.52 1.71 -1.68
C VAL A 140 -5.20 3.05 -1.40
N GLU A 141 -6.23 3.40 -2.17
CA GLU A 141 -7.03 4.60 -1.90
C GLU A 141 -7.86 4.44 -0.62
N ASP A 142 -8.48 3.28 -0.39
CA ASP A 142 -9.20 2.98 0.87
C ASP A 142 -8.26 3.08 2.09
N PHE A 143 -7.04 2.56 1.98
CA PHE A 143 -5.99 2.71 2.99
C PHE A 143 -5.72 4.19 3.31
N ARG A 144 -5.56 5.04 2.28
CA ARG A 144 -5.38 6.48 2.49
C ARG A 144 -6.63 7.09 3.13
N ALA A 145 -7.80 6.91 2.53
CA ALA A 145 -9.05 7.54 2.93
C ALA A 145 -9.47 7.20 4.37
N THR A 146 -9.13 6.00 4.85
CA THR A 146 -9.43 5.54 6.22
C THR A 146 -8.36 5.93 7.24
N GLY A 147 -7.33 6.68 6.83
CA GLY A 147 -6.26 7.08 7.73
C GLY A 147 -5.30 5.94 8.06
N GLY A 148 -5.13 4.99 7.15
CA GLY A 148 -4.18 3.89 7.26
C GLY A 148 -4.76 2.64 7.93
N LEU A 149 -6.08 2.45 7.91
CA LEU A 149 -6.70 1.19 8.33
C LEU A 149 -6.56 0.13 7.22
N ARG A 150 -6.63 -1.14 7.62
CA ARG A 150 -6.60 -2.25 6.67
C ARG A 150 -7.78 -2.15 5.67
N PRO A 151 -7.53 -2.10 4.35
CA PRO A 151 -8.58 -1.93 3.35
C PRO A 151 -9.70 -2.96 3.43
N ALA A 152 -10.95 -2.52 3.50
CA ALA A 152 -12.11 -3.39 3.68
C ALA A 152 -12.53 -4.09 2.38
N ILE A 153 -12.13 -3.55 1.23
CA ILE A 153 -12.42 -4.13 -0.09
C ILE A 153 -11.67 -5.46 -0.34
N CYS A 154 -10.61 -5.72 0.41
CA CYS A 154 -9.81 -6.93 0.27
C CYS A 154 -10.23 -8.01 1.27
N MET A 155 -10.14 -9.27 0.84
CA MET A 155 -10.07 -10.39 1.77
C MET A 155 -8.65 -10.48 2.33
N TRP A 156 -8.53 -10.79 3.62
CA TRP A 156 -7.27 -10.83 4.34
C TRP A 156 -7.14 -12.11 5.14
N ARG A 157 -5.89 -12.53 5.35
CA ARG A 157 -5.55 -13.53 6.36
C ARG A 157 -4.35 -13.11 7.20
N PRO A 158 -4.20 -13.65 8.42
CA PRO A 158 -3.03 -13.38 9.24
C PRO A 158 -1.73 -13.78 8.54
N SER A 159 -0.67 -13.03 8.82
CA SER A 159 0.69 -13.29 8.39
C SER A 159 1.63 -13.20 9.58
N THR A 160 2.67 -14.03 9.59
CA THR A 160 3.76 -13.94 10.57
C THR A 160 4.87 -12.98 10.12
N VAL A 161 4.77 -12.43 8.91
CA VAL A 161 5.78 -11.57 8.29
C VAL A 161 5.13 -10.35 7.68
N TRP A 162 5.78 -9.20 7.90
CA TRP A 162 5.45 -7.89 7.32
C TRP A 162 6.31 -7.63 6.09
#